data_AF-A0AAJ1K0E9-F1
#
_entry.id   AF-A0AAJ1K0E9-F1
#
_cell.length_a   1.000
_cell.length_b   1.000
_cell.length_c   1.000
_cell.angle_alpha   90.00
_cell.angle_beta   90.00
_cell.angle_gamma   90.00
#
_symmetry.space_group_name_H-M   'P 1'
#
loop_
_entity.id
_entity.type
_entity.pdbx_description
1 polymer ?
#
loop_
_entity_poly.entity_id
_entity_poly.type
_entity_poly.pdbx_seq_one_letter_code
_entity_poly.pdbx_strand_id
1 'polypeptide(L)'
;MNKDIKNDWRLTNQETYLMGINLCYHKYKQPSEKWNHDHCEFCMKTFMEDYKEMDNCTNTGYSSLDNYYWICEECFEDFKDLFKWVVTKE
;
A
#
# COMPACT_ATOMS: atom_id res chain seq x y z
N MET A 1 -22.04 1.61 -2.99
CA MET A 1 -22.24 1.53 -1.53
C MET A 1 -21.47 2.71 -0.94
N ASN A 2 -22.15 3.69 -0.34
CA ASN A 2 -21.50 4.86 0.26
C ASN A 2 -20.78 4.42 1.54
N LYS A 3 -19.52 4.01 1.39
CA LYS A 3 -18.60 3.88 2.52
C LYS A 3 -18.34 5.31 2.99
N ASP A 4 -18.62 5.62 4.25
CA ASP A 4 -18.19 6.89 4.86
C ASP A 4 -16.67 6.84 5.04
N ILE A 5 -15.94 6.99 3.92
CA ILE A 5 -14.48 6.85 3.83
C ILE A 5 -13.80 7.76 4.87
N LYS A 6 -14.39 8.93 5.16
CA LYS A 6 -13.83 9.91 6.11
C LYS A 6 -13.81 9.43 7.58
N ASN A 7 -14.57 8.39 7.92
CA ASN A 7 -14.59 7.81 9.27
C ASN A 7 -13.96 6.41 9.31
N ASP A 8 -13.24 6.02 8.26
CA ASP A 8 -12.56 4.72 8.22
C ASP A 8 -11.39 4.69 9.21
N TRP A 9 -11.36 3.67 10.07
CA TRP A 9 -10.36 3.53 11.14
C TRP A 9 -8.93 3.38 10.63
N ARG A 10 -8.75 3.02 9.35
CA ARG A 10 -7.44 2.93 8.69
C ARG A 10 -6.82 4.30 8.42
N LEU A 11 -7.63 5.36 8.39
CA LEU A 11 -7.17 6.73 8.18
C LEU A 11 -6.69 7.33 9.50
N THR A 12 -5.43 7.75 9.53
CA THR A 12 -4.76 8.42 10.64
C THR A 12 -4.15 9.73 10.14
N ASN A 13 -2.85 9.77 9.84
CA ASN A 13 -2.12 10.94 9.36
C ASN A 13 -1.54 10.74 7.94
N GLN A 14 -1.92 9.67 7.23
CA GLN A 14 -1.36 9.34 5.91
C GLN A 14 -1.53 10.47 4.89
N GLU A 15 -2.58 11.30 5.01
CA GLU A 15 -2.81 12.44 4.12
C GLU A 15 -1.63 13.42 4.08
N THR A 16 -0.81 13.45 5.13
CA THR A 16 0.36 14.33 5.23
C THR A 16 1.53 13.92 4.31
N TYR A 17 1.56 12.66 3.85
CA TYR A 17 2.67 12.14 3.03
C TYR A 17 2.25 11.30 1.82
N LEU A 18 1.02 10.78 1.77
CA LEU A 18 0.49 10.01 0.63
C LEU A 18 -0.43 10.82 -0.29
N MET A 19 -0.78 12.07 0.03
CA MET A 19 -1.70 12.86 -0.80
C MET A 19 -1.07 13.22 -2.16
N GLY A 20 -1.71 12.80 -3.24
CA GLY A 20 -1.35 13.15 -4.61
C GLY A 20 -0.05 12.53 -5.13
N ILE A 21 0.52 11.55 -4.43
CA ILE A 21 1.78 10.94 -4.84
C ILE A 21 1.60 10.01 -6.03
N ASN A 22 2.71 9.75 -6.73
CA ASN A 22 2.79 8.73 -7.76
C ASN A 22 3.01 7.36 -7.12
N LEU A 23 2.26 6.37 -7.60
CA LEU A 23 2.40 4.98 -7.20
C LEU A 23 2.73 4.10 -8.41
N CYS A 24 3.44 2.99 -8.18
CA CYS A 24 3.63 1.92 -9.16
C CYS A 24 3.05 0.61 -8.61
N TYR A 25 2.33 -0.13 -9.44
CA TYR A 25 1.90 -1.49 -9.10
C TYR A 25 2.95 -2.51 -9.52
N HIS A 26 3.52 -3.23 -8.55
CA HIS A 26 4.51 -4.27 -8.83
C HIS A 26 4.59 -5.33 -7.72
N LYS A 27 5.47 -6.32 -7.92
CA LYS A 27 5.79 -7.33 -6.91
C LYS A 27 6.73 -6.77 -5.85
N TYR A 28 6.44 -7.03 -4.60
CA TYR A 28 7.34 -6.76 -3.48
C TYR A 28 8.69 -7.43 -3.73
N LYS A 29 9.75 -6.65 -3.51
CA LYS A 29 11.12 -7.12 -3.55
C LYS A 29 11.82 -6.64 -2.29
N GLN A 30 12.43 -7.57 -1.56
CA GLN A 30 13.14 -7.20 -0.34
C GLN A 30 14.30 -6.25 -0.69
N PRO A 31 14.45 -5.10 0.00
CA PRO A 31 15.51 -4.14 -0.29
C PRO A 31 16.88 -4.65 0.19
N SER A 32 16.92 -5.55 1.17
CA SER A 32 18.16 -6.21 1.62
C SER A 32 17.85 -7.51 2.38
N GLU A 33 18.86 -8.36 2.60
CA GLU A 33 18.74 -9.59 3.39
C GLU A 33 18.31 -9.35 4.85
N LYS A 34 18.48 -8.13 5.37
CA LYS A 34 18.08 -7.75 6.74
C LYS A 34 16.63 -7.27 6.83
N TRP A 35 15.98 -7.07 5.68
CA TRP A 35 14.64 -6.48 5.58
C TRP A 35 13.76 -7.41 4.77
N ASN A 36 13.04 -8.29 5.47
CA ASN A 36 12.31 -9.38 4.82
C ASN A 36 10.83 -9.06 4.54
N HIS A 37 10.32 -7.93 5.02
CA HIS A 37 8.93 -7.55 4.79
C HIS A 37 8.68 -6.05 4.96
N ASP A 38 7.59 -5.58 4.36
CA ASP A 38 6.97 -4.27 4.60
C ASP A 38 5.50 -4.42 4.97
N HIS A 39 4.84 -3.30 5.26
CA HIS A 39 3.43 -3.28 5.62
C HIS A 39 2.64 -2.27 4.81
N CYS A 40 1.36 -2.57 4.60
CA CYS A 40 0.42 -1.60 4.10
C CYS A 40 0.27 -0.44 5.08
N GLU A 41 0.43 0.80 4.61
CA GLU A 41 0.30 2.05 5.37
C GLU A 41 -1.07 2.26 6.04
N PHE A 42 -2.07 1.47 5.64
CA PHE A 42 -3.46 1.59 6.10
C PHE A 42 -3.91 0.43 6.98
N CYS A 43 -3.67 -0.81 6.54
CA CYS A 43 -4.22 -2.00 7.20
C CYS A 43 -3.17 -2.96 7.78
N MET A 44 -1.88 -2.60 7.72
CA MET A 44 -0.77 -3.43 8.19
C MET A 44 -0.61 -4.77 7.47
N LYS A 45 -1.34 -5.02 6.37
CA LYS A 45 -1.15 -6.20 5.51
C LYS A 45 0.33 -6.33 5.13
N THR A 46 0.90 -7.51 5.34
CA THR A 46 2.34 -7.73 5.17
C THR A 46 2.67 -7.95 3.70
N PHE A 47 3.73 -7.30 3.25
CA PHE A 47 4.38 -7.50 1.96
C PHE A 47 5.66 -8.30 2.14
N MET A 48 5.77 -9.45 1.50
CA MET A 48 6.99 -10.26 1.55
C MET A 48 7.13 -11.14 0.30
N GLU A 49 8.35 -11.50 -0.07
CA GLU A 49 8.60 -12.35 -1.26
C GLU A 49 8.05 -13.77 -1.07
N ASP A 50 8.28 -14.38 0.10
CA ASP A 50 7.88 -15.75 0.45
C ASP A 50 6.60 -15.76 1.31
N TYR A 51 5.49 -15.25 0.76
CA TYR A 51 4.23 -15.05 1.50
C TYR A 51 3.39 -16.32 1.73
N LYS A 52 3.74 -17.45 1.11
CA LYS A 52 3.11 -18.80 1.26
C LYS A 52 1.58 -18.84 1.42
N GLU A 53 0.85 -17.93 0.78
CA GLU A 53 -0.61 -17.79 0.95
C GLU A 53 -1.04 -17.67 2.43
N MET A 54 -0.14 -17.14 3.27
CA MET A 54 -0.44 -16.83 4.65
C MET A 54 -1.54 -15.77 4.70
N ASP A 55 -2.43 -15.92 5.68
CA ASP A 55 -3.49 -14.95 5.88
C ASP A 55 -2.88 -13.56 6.14
N ASN A 56 -3.55 -12.51 5.62
CA ASN A 56 -3.09 -11.13 5.68
C ASN A 56 -1.66 -10.86 5.14
N CYS A 57 -1.18 -11.67 4.19
CA CYS A 57 0.09 -11.45 3.48
C CYS A 57 -0.11 -11.39 1.96
N THR A 58 0.71 -10.60 1.27
CA THR A 58 0.76 -10.52 -0.19
C THR A 58 2.20 -10.28 -0.66
N ASN A 59 2.46 -10.52 -1.94
CA ASN A 59 3.71 -10.12 -2.60
C ASN A 59 3.48 -9.07 -3.69
N THR A 60 2.29 -8.47 -3.79
CA THR A 60 1.95 -7.49 -4.82
C THR A 60 1.13 -6.35 -4.24
N GLY A 61 1.33 -5.15 -4.77
CA GLY A 61 0.58 -3.95 -4.40
C GLY A 61 1.17 -2.71 -5.04
N TYR A 62 0.77 -1.56 -4.51
CA TYR A 62 1.21 -0.26 -4.97
C TYR A 62 2.29 0.27 -4.04
N SER A 63 3.41 0.71 -4.59
CA SER A 63 4.47 1.38 -3.84
C SER A 63 4.66 2.82 -4.30
N SER A 64 5.23 3.68 -3.44
CA SER A 64 5.84 4.93 -3.89
C SER A 64 7.04 4.63 -4.80
N LEU A 65 7.42 5.58 -5.66
CA LEU A 65 8.51 5.36 -6.65
C LEU A 65 9.87 5.01 -6.03
N ASP A 66 10.09 5.31 -4.75
CA ASP A 66 11.27 4.97 -3.97
C ASP A 66 11.12 3.66 -3.17
N ASN A 67 10.02 2.94 -3.34
CA ASN A 67 9.63 1.72 -2.62
C ASN A 67 9.46 1.90 -1.10
N TYR A 68 9.35 3.13 -0.61
CA TYR A 68 9.29 3.42 0.82
C TYR A 68 7.91 3.17 1.42
N TYR A 69 6.84 3.56 0.72
CA TYR A 69 5.46 3.37 1.17
C TYR A 69 4.80 2.27 0.37
N TRP A 70 4.05 1.39 1.04
CA TRP A 70 3.33 0.28 0.43
C TRP A 70 1.83 0.32 0.73
N ILE A 71 1.02 0.01 -0.27
CA ILE A 71 -0.44 0.05 -0.20
C ILE A 71 -0.97 -1.21 -0.89
N CYS A 72 -1.73 -2.02 -0.15
CA CYS A 72 -2.34 -3.22 -0.72
C CYS A 72 -3.49 -2.84 -1.68
N GLU A 73 -3.81 -3.72 -2.62
CA GLU A 73 -4.84 -3.46 -3.64
C GLU A 73 -6.19 -3.04 -3.06
N GLU A 74 -6.60 -3.64 -1.95
CA GLU A 74 -7.85 -3.30 -1.25
C GLU A 74 -7.84 -1.86 -0.71
N CYS A 75 -6.73 -1.44 -0.08
CA CYS A 75 -6.61 -0.08 0.43
C CYS A 75 -6.41 0.93 -0.69
N PHE A 76 -5.75 0.53 -1.78
CA PHE A 76 -5.65 1.35 -2.97
C PHE A 76 -7.04 1.66 -3.52
N GLU A 77 -7.85 0.62 -3.75
CA GLU A 77 -9.20 0.78 -4.31
C GLU A 77 -10.13 1.60 -3.40
N ASP A 78 -10.03 1.40 -2.09
CA ASP A 78 -10.83 2.13 -1.11
C ASP A 78 -10.47 3.63 -1.02
N PHE A 79 -9.21 4.00 -1.25
CA PHE A 79 -8.69 5.34 -0.92
C PHE A 79 -8.15 6.14 -2.12
N LYS A 80 -8.04 5.56 -3.33
CA LYS A 80 -7.49 6.23 -4.51
C LYS A 80 -8.14 7.59 -4.82
N ASP A 81 -9.46 7.70 -4.68
CA ASP A 81 -10.18 8.94 -4.98
C ASP A 81 -9.97 9.99 -3.88
N LEU A 82 -9.84 9.56 -2.61
CA LEU A 82 -9.59 10.44 -1.48
C LEU A 82 -8.16 11.01 -1.55
N PHE A 83 -7.18 10.15 -1.79
CA PHE A 83 -5.76 10.51 -1.81
C PHE A 83 -5.29 11.03 -3.17
N LYS A 84 -6.13 10.94 -4.21
CA LYS A 84 -5.83 11.42 -5.56
C LYS A 84 -4.53 10.84 -6.12
N TRP A 85 -4.29 9.56 -5.86
CA TRP A 85 -3.09 8.87 -6.33
C TRP A 85 -3.04 8.80 -7.85
N VAL A 86 -1.84 8.90 -8.39
CA VAL A 86 -1.58 8.71 -9.82
C VAL A 86 -0.83 7.41 -10.00
N VAL A 87 -1.41 6.47 -10.74
CA VAL A 87 -0.73 5.22 -11.09
C VAL A 87 0.16 5.46 -12.30
N THR A 88 1.44 5.21 -12.11
CA THR A 88 2.46 5.26 -13.15
C THR A 88 2.87 3.85 -13.56
N LYS A 89 3.32 3.69 -14.80
CA LYS A 89 3.97 2.45 -15.25
C LYS A 89 5.47 2.60 -15.00
N GLU A 90 6.06 1.65 -14.30
CA GLU A 90 7.52 1.43 -14.32
C GLU A 90 8.01 1.07 -15.72
#